data_AF-A0A1I0CRK0-F1
#
_entry.id   AF-A0A1I0CRK0-F1
#
_cell.length_a   1.000
_cell.length_b   1.000
_cell.length_c   1.000
_cell.angle_alpha   90.00
_cell.angle_beta   90.00
_cell.angle_gamma   90.00
#
_symmetry.space_group_name_H-M   'P 1'
#
loop_
_entity.id
_entity.type
_entity.pdbx_description
1 polymer ?
#
loop_
_entity_poly.entity_id
_entity_poly.type
_entity_poly.pdbx_seq_one_letter_code
_entity_poly.pdbx_strand_id
1 'polypeptide(L)'
;MDRPDFVNKYYKLAIVSVIIVFLIFIFFNYNKKVEEENFFLDKSLNRLQAEVSVILNSYEITADAIFNNVINQDEIKSTIYNGWRFKNKRDNYRAFLNFKISPLFEDLKKYHVRQLHFHFKDGTSFLRMHRPNIYGDNLFGIRESIEYVNTRKEKFVGFEEGRIFNGYRYIYPLELDRV
;
A
#
# COMPACT_ATOMS: atom_id res chain seq x y z
N MET A 1 -57.16 60.38 -25.05
CA MET A 1 -55.95 60.03 -25.83
C MET A 1 -54.85 59.78 -24.83
N ASP A 2 -54.37 58.54 -24.71
CA ASP A 2 -53.08 58.14 -24.11
C ASP A 2 -53.14 56.65 -23.74
N ARG A 3 -52.54 55.76 -24.56
CA ARG A 3 -52.12 54.37 -24.17
C ARG A 3 -51.00 53.72 -25.04
N PRO A 4 -50.14 54.40 -25.83
CA PRO A 4 -49.06 53.67 -26.52
C PRO A 4 -47.92 53.21 -25.58
N ASP A 5 -47.60 53.97 -24.53
CA ASP A 5 -46.49 53.64 -23.62
C ASP A 5 -46.81 52.48 -22.67
N PHE A 6 -48.09 52.29 -22.35
CA PHE A 6 -48.55 51.28 -21.41
C PHE A 6 -48.35 49.86 -21.98
N VAL A 7 -48.65 49.64 -23.27
CA VAL A 7 -48.49 48.36 -23.96
C VAL A 7 -47.01 47.99 -24.15
N ASN A 8 -46.17 48.99 -24.43
CA ASN A 8 -44.72 48.81 -24.63
C ASN A 8 -44.01 48.37 -23.33
N LYS A 9 -44.48 48.84 -22.16
CA LYS A 9 -43.96 48.44 -20.85
C LYS A 9 -44.18 46.95 -20.56
N TYR A 10 -45.37 46.41 -20.83
CA TYR A 10 -45.66 44.99 -20.60
C TYR A 10 -44.88 44.06 -21.54
N TYR A 11 -44.68 44.46 -22.80
CA TYR A 11 -43.88 43.70 -23.75
C TYR A 11 -42.40 43.60 -23.31
N LYS A 12 -41.81 44.71 -22.83
CA LYS A 12 -40.45 44.70 -22.26
C LYS A 12 -40.35 43.79 -21.03
N LEU A 13 -41.34 43.83 -20.13
CA LEU A 13 -41.40 42.95 -18.96
C LEU A 13 -41.49 41.46 -19.37
N ALA A 14 -42.26 41.14 -20.41
CA ALA A 14 -42.37 39.78 -20.92
C ALA A 14 -41.05 39.27 -21.54
N ILE A 15 -40.31 40.12 -22.27
CA ILE A 15 -38.98 39.74 -22.78
C ILE A 15 -38.01 39.47 -21.62
N VAL A 16 -38.00 40.35 -20.62
CA VAL A 16 -37.13 40.19 -19.45
C VAL A 16 -37.47 38.90 -18.69
N SER A 17 -38.75 38.56 -18.51
CA SER A 17 -39.13 37.32 -17.84
C SER A 17 -38.70 36.08 -18.64
N VAL A 18 -38.82 36.09 -19.97
CA VAL A 18 -38.32 35.01 -20.83
C VAL A 18 -36.81 34.84 -20.69
N ILE A 19 -36.04 35.94 -20.69
CA ILE A 19 -34.59 35.91 -20.49
C ILE A 19 -34.25 35.35 -19.11
N ILE A 20 -34.95 35.77 -18.06
CA ILE A 20 -34.74 35.26 -16.69
C ILE A 20 -34.99 33.75 -16.63
N VAL A 21 -36.11 33.27 -17.19
CA VAL A 21 -36.43 31.84 -17.23
C VAL A 21 -35.35 31.08 -18.01
N PHE A 22 -34.87 31.63 -19.12
CA PHE A 22 -33.80 31.03 -19.91
C PHE A 22 -32.48 30.95 -19.14
N LEU A 23 -32.11 32.00 -18.40
CA LEU A 23 -30.92 32.01 -17.55
C LEU A 23 -31.04 31.00 -16.40
N ILE A 24 -32.21 30.89 -15.76
CA ILE A 24 -32.49 29.89 -14.73
C ILE A 24 -32.37 28.48 -15.33
N PHE A 25 -32.90 28.26 -16.53
CA PHE A 25 -32.78 26.98 -17.23
C PHE A 25 -31.31 26.63 -17.50
N ILE A 26 -30.51 27.58 -18.01
CA ILE A 26 -29.06 27.37 -18.21
C ILE A 26 -28.38 27.04 -16.89
N PHE A 27 -28.64 27.82 -15.84
CA PHE A 27 -28.04 27.61 -14.52
C PHE A 27 -28.39 26.22 -13.96
N PHE A 28 -29.65 25.80 -14.06
CA PHE A 28 -30.09 24.48 -13.62
C PHE A 28 -29.41 23.36 -14.40
N ASN A 29 -29.34 23.45 -15.73
CA ASN A 29 -28.67 22.45 -16.56
C ASN A 29 -27.16 22.41 -16.29
N TYR A 30 -26.53 23.56 -16.08
CA TYR A 30 -25.11 23.64 -15.73
C TYR A 30 -24.84 22.94 -14.39
N ASN A 31 -25.62 23.26 -13.35
CA ASN A 31 -25.46 22.63 -12.04
C ASN A 31 -25.70 21.12 -12.11
N LYS A 32 -26.74 20.69 -12.84
CA LYS A 32 -27.02 19.26 -13.04
C LYS A 32 -25.86 18.54 -13.71
N LYS A 33 -25.26 19.14 -14.73
CA LYS A 33 -24.10 18.57 -15.42
C LYS A 33 -22.88 18.45 -14.48
N VAL A 34 -22.60 19.48 -13.68
CA VAL A 34 -21.50 19.46 -12.71
C VAL A 34 -21.73 18.39 -11.64
N GLU A 35 -22.98 18.24 -11.17
CA GLU A 35 -23.35 17.19 -10.21
C GLU A 35 -23.16 15.79 -10.80
N GLU A 36 -23.59 15.55 -12.04
CA GLU A 36 -23.37 14.28 -12.74
C GLU A 36 -21.87 13.99 -12.88
N GLU A 37 -21.07 14.96 -13.33
CA GLU A 37 -19.60 14.81 -13.46
C GLU A 37 -18.94 14.44 -12.13
N ASN A 38 -19.28 15.14 -11.04
CA ASN A 38 -18.76 14.84 -9.70
C ASN A 38 -19.20 13.44 -9.23
N PHE A 39 -20.46 13.08 -9.45
CA PHE A 39 -20.97 11.74 -9.11
C PHE A 39 -20.21 10.63 -9.85
N PHE A 40 -19.92 10.80 -11.14
CA PHE A 40 -19.13 9.84 -11.91
C PHE A 40 -17.67 9.78 -11.45
N LEU A 41 -17.07 10.92 -11.09
CA LEU A 41 -15.72 10.99 -10.57
C LEU A 41 -15.62 10.27 -9.22
N ASP A 42 -16.52 10.57 -8.28
CA ASP A 42 -16.56 9.95 -6.96
C ASP A 42 -16.78 8.44 -7.06
N LYS A 43 -17.69 8.01 -7.95
CA LYS A 43 -17.90 6.58 -8.21
C LYS A 43 -16.64 5.90 -8.75
N SER A 44 -15.91 6.57 -9.64
CA SER A 44 -14.67 6.05 -10.21
C SER A 44 -13.56 5.96 -9.17
N LEU A 45 -13.44 6.96 -8.30
CA LEU A 45 -12.50 6.98 -7.18
C LEU A 45 -12.81 5.88 -6.16
N ASN A 46 -14.07 5.74 -5.76
CA ASN A 46 -14.50 4.69 -4.83
C ASN A 46 -14.24 3.29 -5.41
N ARG A 47 -14.49 3.10 -6.71
CA ARG A 47 -14.18 1.83 -7.39
C ARG A 47 -12.67 1.55 -7.38
N LEU A 48 -11.86 2.54 -7.72
CA LEU A 48 -10.40 2.40 -7.71
C LEU A 48 -9.88 2.07 -6.30
N GLN A 49 -10.38 2.75 -5.28
CA GLN A 49 -10.02 2.46 -3.89
C GLN A 49 -10.41 1.04 -3.48
N ALA A 50 -11.61 0.59 -3.85
CA ALA A 50 -12.05 -0.77 -3.58
C ALA A 50 -11.13 -1.80 -4.29
N GLU A 51 -10.82 -1.59 -5.58
CA GLU A 51 -9.91 -2.45 -6.34
C GLU A 51 -8.51 -2.52 -5.69
N VAL A 52 -7.94 -1.37 -5.31
CA VAL A 52 -6.65 -1.33 -4.61
C VAL A 52 -6.72 -2.07 -3.28
N SER A 53 -7.78 -1.87 -2.49
CA SER A 53 -7.93 -2.54 -1.19
C SER A 53 -8.03 -4.07 -1.34
N VAL A 54 -8.74 -4.57 -2.36
CA VAL A 54 -8.85 -6.01 -2.66
C VAL A 54 -7.48 -6.59 -3.04
N ILE A 55 -6.71 -5.87 -3.87
CA ILE A 55 -5.36 -6.29 -4.26
C ILE A 55 -4.45 -6.36 -3.03
N LEU A 56 -4.41 -5.30 -2.20
CA LEU A 56 -3.57 -5.24 -1.01
C LEU A 56 -3.93 -6.32 0.01
N ASN A 57 -5.22 -6.58 0.21
CA ASN A 57 -5.72 -7.66 1.06
C ASN A 57 -5.36 -9.05 0.51
N SER A 58 -5.43 -9.25 -0.81
CA SER A 58 -5.00 -10.51 -1.42
C SER A 58 -3.50 -10.77 -1.24
N TYR A 59 -2.67 -9.74 -1.38
CA TYR A 59 -1.24 -9.84 -1.07
C TYR A 59 -0.99 -10.08 0.43
N GLU A 60 -1.79 -9.46 1.31
CA GLU A 60 -1.70 -9.68 2.76
C GLU A 60 -2.01 -11.13 3.14
N ILE A 61 -3.11 -11.68 2.64
CA ILE A 61 -3.50 -13.09 2.85
C ILE A 61 -2.39 -14.02 2.36
N THR A 62 -1.80 -13.71 1.19
CA THR A 62 -0.70 -14.49 0.63
C THR A 62 0.54 -14.42 1.52
N ALA A 63 0.91 -13.23 1.97
CA ALA A 63 2.04 -13.02 2.87
C ALA A 63 1.83 -13.72 4.22
N ASP A 64 0.61 -13.70 4.76
CA ASP A 64 0.23 -14.41 5.99
C ASP A 64 0.35 -15.92 5.80
N ALA A 65 -0.13 -16.46 4.69
CA ALA A 65 -0.01 -17.87 4.38
C ALA A 65 1.45 -18.31 4.26
N ILE A 66 2.29 -17.54 3.58
CA ILE A 66 3.74 -17.82 3.48
C ILE A 66 4.40 -17.72 4.85
N PHE A 67 4.09 -16.67 5.61
CA PHE A 67 4.66 -16.47 6.92
C PHE A 67 4.34 -17.64 7.85
N ASN A 68 3.06 -17.98 8.01
CA ASN A 68 2.62 -19.01 8.95
C ASN A 68 3.09 -20.41 8.54
N ASN A 69 3.05 -20.75 7.25
CA ASN A 69 3.31 -22.11 6.81
C ASN A 69 4.77 -22.39 6.43
N VAL A 70 5.57 -21.35 6.13
CA VAL A 70 6.94 -21.53 5.65
C VAL A 70 7.97 -20.80 6.51
N ILE A 71 7.72 -19.53 6.83
CA ILE A 71 8.73 -18.69 7.49
C ILE A 71 8.75 -18.86 9.01
N ASN A 72 7.58 -19.01 9.65
CA ASN A 72 7.43 -19.12 11.10
C ASN A 72 7.70 -20.55 11.62
N GLN A 73 8.47 -21.33 10.87
CA GLN A 73 8.83 -22.70 11.23
C GLN A 73 10.07 -22.71 12.15
N ASP A 74 10.14 -23.64 13.09
CA ASP A 74 11.22 -23.70 14.09
C ASP A 74 12.61 -23.85 13.46
N GLU A 75 12.73 -24.57 12.33
CA GLU A 75 14.00 -24.68 11.59
C GLU A 75 14.50 -23.30 11.11
N ILE A 76 13.59 -22.46 10.59
CA ILE A 76 13.93 -21.12 10.10
C ILE A 76 14.25 -20.19 11.27
N LYS A 77 13.39 -20.17 12.30
CA LYS A 77 13.58 -19.37 13.51
C LYS A 77 14.92 -19.70 14.19
N SER A 78 15.22 -20.99 14.38
CA SER A 78 16.46 -21.44 14.99
C SER A 78 17.69 -21.14 14.13
N THR A 79 17.59 -21.21 12.80
CA THR A 79 18.66 -20.82 11.88
C THR A 79 19.02 -19.34 12.04
N ILE A 80 18.01 -18.45 12.06
CA ILE A 80 18.22 -17.01 12.26
C ILE A 80 18.80 -16.76 13.65
N TYR A 81 18.24 -17.38 14.69
CA TYR A 81 18.73 -17.26 16.07
C TYR A 81 20.20 -17.69 16.21
N ASN A 82 20.58 -18.83 15.63
CA ASN A 82 21.96 -19.31 15.68
C ASN A 82 22.91 -18.41 14.88
N GLY A 83 22.46 -17.86 13.74
CA GLY A 83 23.19 -16.85 12.98
C GLY A 83 23.43 -15.55 13.77
N TRP A 84 22.50 -15.18 14.64
CA TRP A 84 22.68 -14.09 15.59
C TRP A 84 23.68 -14.46 16.71
N ARG A 85 23.47 -15.63 17.34
CA ARG A 85 24.20 -16.08 18.54
C ARG A 85 25.67 -16.41 18.29
N PHE A 86 25.99 -17.04 17.16
CA PHE A 86 27.32 -17.56 16.83
C PHE A 86 27.93 -16.77 15.67
N LYS A 87 28.53 -15.61 15.96
CA LYS A 87 29.11 -14.72 14.95
C LYS A 87 30.11 -15.42 14.01
N ASN A 88 30.95 -16.32 14.54
CA ASN A 88 31.94 -17.08 13.77
C ASN A 88 31.33 -18.10 12.78
N LYS A 89 30.07 -18.49 12.98
CA LYS A 89 29.33 -19.42 12.09
C LYS A 89 28.18 -18.73 11.36
N ARG A 90 28.03 -17.40 11.50
CA ARG A 90 26.91 -16.63 10.96
C ARG A 90 26.74 -16.82 9.45
N ASP A 91 27.84 -16.86 8.72
CA ASP A 91 27.80 -17.00 7.27
C ASP A 91 27.30 -18.38 6.84
N ASN A 92 27.64 -19.44 7.60
CA ASN A 92 27.11 -20.78 7.37
C ASN A 92 25.59 -20.83 7.58
N TYR A 93 25.09 -20.21 8.66
CA TYR A 93 23.64 -20.10 8.90
C TYR A 93 22.94 -19.25 7.83
N ARG A 94 23.58 -18.18 7.35
CA ARG A 94 23.04 -17.37 6.25
C ARG A 94 22.95 -18.18 4.95
N ALA A 95 24.00 -18.91 4.60
CA ALA A 95 24.04 -19.76 3.42
C ALA A 95 22.99 -20.88 3.49
N PHE A 96 22.85 -21.51 4.66
CA PHE A 96 21.81 -22.52 4.90
C PHE A 96 20.40 -21.95 4.76
N LEU A 97 20.13 -20.79 5.38
CA LEU A 97 18.84 -20.11 5.23
C LEU A 97 18.56 -19.75 3.76
N ASN A 98 19.56 -19.23 3.05
CA ASN A 98 19.43 -18.89 1.64
C ASN A 98 19.11 -20.13 0.80
N PHE A 99 19.78 -21.26 1.02
CA PHE A 99 19.48 -22.52 0.35
C PHE A 99 18.04 -22.98 0.61
N LYS A 100 17.60 -22.95 1.87
CA LYS A 100 16.24 -23.37 2.28
C LYS A 100 15.14 -22.50 1.69
N ILE A 101 15.35 -21.19 1.62
CA ILE A 101 14.34 -20.22 1.17
C ILE A 101 14.39 -19.96 -0.34
N SER A 102 15.48 -20.32 -1.02
CA SER A 102 15.62 -20.11 -2.48
C SER A 102 14.45 -20.64 -3.30
N PRO A 103 13.95 -21.89 -3.12
CA PRO A 103 12.83 -22.41 -3.92
C PRO A 103 11.57 -21.55 -3.79
N LEU A 104 11.20 -21.19 -2.54
CA LEU A 104 10.09 -20.27 -2.28
C LEU A 104 10.32 -18.94 -2.99
N PHE A 105 11.51 -18.35 -2.85
CA PHE A 105 11.78 -17.04 -3.43
C PHE A 105 11.75 -17.03 -4.96
N GLU A 106 12.21 -18.11 -5.62
CA GLU A 106 12.08 -18.27 -7.07
C GLU A 106 10.61 -18.31 -7.51
N ASP A 107 9.75 -18.99 -6.77
CA ASP A 107 8.31 -19.01 -7.05
C ASP A 107 7.65 -17.65 -6.80
N LEU A 108 8.01 -16.99 -5.69
CA LEU A 108 7.50 -15.66 -5.36
C LEU A 108 7.85 -14.60 -6.41
N LYS A 109 9.01 -14.71 -7.07
CA LYS A 109 9.38 -13.83 -8.19
C LYS A 109 8.42 -13.93 -9.38
N LYS A 110 7.83 -15.12 -9.63
CA LYS A 110 6.81 -15.30 -10.68
C LYS A 110 5.53 -14.51 -10.38
N TYR A 111 5.24 -14.28 -9.11
CA TYR A 111 4.10 -13.49 -8.62
C TYR A 111 4.47 -12.04 -8.26
N HIS A 112 5.54 -11.52 -8.88
CA HIS A 112 5.99 -10.13 -8.72
C HIS A 112 6.40 -9.71 -7.30
N VAL A 113 6.62 -10.66 -6.38
CA VAL A 113 7.22 -10.38 -5.08
C VAL A 113 8.72 -10.19 -5.28
N ARG A 114 9.16 -8.93 -5.17
CA ARG A 114 10.54 -8.54 -5.53
C ARG A 114 11.54 -8.70 -4.39
N GLN A 115 11.07 -8.72 -3.15
CA GLN A 115 11.93 -8.64 -1.97
C GLN A 115 11.42 -9.55 -0.85
N LEU A 116 12.32 -10.41 -0.37
CA LEU A 116 12.22 -11.12 0.89
C LEU A 116 13.50 -10.86 1.68
N HIS A 117 13.37 -10.46 2.94
CA HIS A 117 14.47 -9.93 3.73
C HIS A 117 14.33 -10.29 5.22
N PHE A 118 15.32 -11.00 5.73
CA PHE A 118 15.45 -11.35 7.14
C PHE A 118 16.36 -10.37 7.88
N HIS A 119 15.91 -9.94 9.05
CA HIS A 119 16.63 -9.00 9.92
C HIS A 119 16.87 -9.63 11.28
N PHE A 120 17.95 -9.22 11.94
CA PHE A 120 18.11 -9.43 13.36
C PHE A 120 17.33 -8.39 14.17
N LYS A 121 17.14 -8.70 15.46
CA LYS A 121 16.38 -7.87 16.40
C LYS A 121 16.91 -6.44 16.58
N ASP A 122 18.16 -6.19 16.20
CA ASP A 122 18.82 -4.89 16.28
C ASP A 122 18.74 -4.10 14.96
N GLY A 123 17.96 -4.57 13.99
CA GLY A 123 17.83 -3.94 12.67
C GLY A 123 18.90 -4.37 11.66
N THR A 124 19.87 -5.20 12.06
CA THR A 124 20.91 -5.68 11.15
C THR A 124 20.30 -6.57 10.06
N SER A 125 20.59 -6.24 8.80
CA SER A 125 20.24 -7.04 7.63
C SER A 125 20.97 -8.39 7.68
N PHE A 126 20.25 -9.47 7.95
CA PHE A 126 20.84 -10.82 8.01
C PHE A 126 20.95 -11.45 6.62
N LEU A 127 19.85 -11.45 5.86
CA LEU A 127 19.79 -12.04 4.51
C LEU A 127 18.76 -11.32 3.63
N ARG A 128 19.19 -10.86 2.47
CA ARG A 128 18.33 -10.34 1.40
C ARG A 128 18.25 -11.38 0.28
N MET A 129 17.11 -12.04 0.10
CA MET A 129 17.00 -13.04 -0.97
C MET A 129 17.23 -12.44 -2.36
N HIS A 130 16.83 -11.18 -2.56
CA HIS A 130 17.00 -10.46 -3.82
C HIS A 130 18.43 -9.96 -4.07
N ARG A 131 19.27 -9.88 -3.04
CA ARG A 131 20.70 -9.48 -3.12
C ARG A 131 21.50 -10.18 -2.00
N PRO A 132 21.73 -11.51 -2.06
CA PRO A 132 22.30 -12.27 -0.95
C PRO A 132 23.70 -11.83 -0.52
N ASN A 133 24.43 -11.17 -1.44
CA ASN A 133 25.77 -10.63 -1.19
C ASN A 133 25.77 -9.31 -0.40
N ILE A 134 24.61 -8.71 -0.12
CA ILE A 134 24.48 -7.46 0.66
C ILE A 134 23.83 -7.78 2.01
N TYR A 135 24.62 -7.67 3.08
CA TYR A 135 24.21 -7.96 4.44
C TYR A 135 25.06 -7.20 5.46
N GLY A 136 24.62 -7.19 6.73
CA GLY A 136 25.35 -6.61 7.85
C GLY A 136 25.10 -5.13 8.11
N ASP A 137 24.45 -4.41 7.18
CA ASP A 137 24.03 -3.03 7.41
C ASP A 137 22.86 -2.96 8.41
N ASN A 138 22.84 -1.93 9.25
CA ASN A 138 21.73 -1.66 10.16
C ASN A 138 20.69 -0.78 9.48
N LEU A 139 19.43 -1.17 9.57
CA LEU A 139 18.30 -0.47 8.93
C LEU A 139 17.41 0.29 9.90
N PHE A 140 17.67 0.25 11.22
CA PHE A 140 17.02 1.17 12.15
C PHE A 140 17.39 2.63 11.81
N GLY A 141 16.45 3.55 12.01
CA GLY A 141 16.58 4.94 11.56
C GLY A 141 16.60 5.17 10.05
N ILE A 142 16.65 4.11 9.23
CA ILE A 142 16.49 4.17 7.77
C ILE A 142 15.10 3.66 7.37
N ARG A 143 14.61 2.64 8.07
CA ARG A 143 13.34 1.95 7.81
C ARG A 143 12.54 1.84 9.09
N GLU A 144 11.67 2.83 9.33
CA GLU A 144 10.83 2.93 10.52
C GLU A 144 9.96 1.68 10.73
N SER A 145 9.51 1.05 9.65
CA SER A 145 8.69 -0.16 9.71
C SER A 145 9.43 -1.36 10.34
N ILE A 146 10.74 -1.49 10.09
CA ILE A 146 11.56 -2.57 10.67
C ILE A 146 11.74 -2.33 12.16
N GLU A 147 11.97 -1.07 12.54
CA GLU A 147 12.08 -0.67 13.95
C GLU A 147 10.75 -0.85 14.68
N TYR A 148 9.62 -0.47 14.07
CA TYR A 148 8.27 -0.69 14.59
C TYR A 148 8.03 -2.17 14.93
N VAL A 149 8.25 -3.07 13.96
CA VAL A 149 7.99 -4.51 14.18
C VAL A 149 8.93 -5.09 15.23
N ASN A 150 10.20 -4.70 15.24
CA ASN A 150 11.16 -5.23 16.21
C ASN A 150 10.94 -4.71 17.63
N THR A 151 10.42 -3.49 17.80
CA THR A 151 10.16 -2.87 19.10
C THR A 151 8.80 -3.25 19.66
N ARG A 152 7.74 -3.23 18.84
CA ARG A 152 6.37 -3.52 19.27
C ARG A 152 5.97 -4.98 19.20
N LYS A 153 6.70 -5.80 18.43
CA LYS A 153 6.36 -7.21 18.19
C LYS A 153 5.00 -7.41 17.53
N GLU A 154 4.61 -6.45 16.71
CA GLU A 154 3.37 -6.46 15.95
C GLU A 154 3.67 -6.51 14.47
N LYS A 155 2.81 -7.19 13.70
CA LYS A 155 2.85 -7.18 12.23
C LYS A 155 2.68 -5.74 11.74
N PHE A 156 3.48 -5.35 10.75
CA PHE A 156 3.30 -4.09 10.03
C PHE A 156 2.87 -4.36 8.60
N VAL A 157 1.84 -3.63 8.16
CA VAL A 157 1.34 -3.64 6.78
C VAL A 157 1.19 -2.20 6.33
N GLY A 158 1.91 -1.83 5.27
CA GLY A 158 1.85 -0.45 4.80
C GLY A 158 2.79 -0.15 3.65
N PHE A 159 2.54 0.99 3.01
CA PHE A 159 3.43 1.54 2.01
C PHE A 159 4.67 2.14 2.68
N GLU A 160 5.85 1.78 2.20
CA GLU A 160 7.11 2.33 2.68
C GLU A 160 7.97 2.76 1.50
N GLU A 161 8.47 3.99 1.58
CA GLU A 161 9.46 4.51 0.64
C GLU A 161 10.81 3.84 0.93
N GLY A 162 11.42 3.23 -0.10
CA GLY A 162 12.74 2.66 0.01
C GLY A 162 13.72 3.45 -0.83
N ARG A 163 15.01 3.46 -0.46
CA ARG A 163 16.07 4.16 -1.22
C ARG A 163 16.17 3.76 -2.70
N ILE A 164 15.63 2.59 -3.07
CA ILE A 164 15.67 2.02 -4.43
C ILE A 164 14.27 1.62 -4.91
N PHE A 165 13.41 1.12 -4.02
CA PHE A 165 12.09 0.62 -4.38
C PHE A 165 11.06 1.04 -3.34
N ASN A 166 10.02 1.73 -3.82
CA ASN A 166 8.84 2.06 -3.04
C ASN A 166 7.82 0.95 -3.21
N GLY A 167 7.11 0.62 -2.14
CA GLY A 167 6.09 -0.40 -2.24
C GLY A 167 5.46 -0.78 -0.91
N TYR A 168 4.40 -1.57 -1.01
CA TYR A 168 3.75 -2.16 0.14
C TYR A 168 4.63 -3.24 0.77
N ARG A 169 4.67 -3.24 2.10
CA ARG A 169 5.48 -4.17 2.91
C ARG A 169 4.57 -4.91 3.87
N TYR A 170 4.86 -6.19 4.02
CA TYR A 170 4.25 -7.07 5.00
C TYR A 170 5.41 -7.58 5.87
N ILE A 171 5.53 -7.01 7.06
CA ILE A 171 6.67 -7.25 7.95
C ILE A 171 6.14 -7.92 9.20
N TYR A 172 6.76 -9.04 9.55
CA TYR A 172 6.31 -9.91 10.61
C TYR A 172 7.40 -10.03 11.68
N PRO A 173 7.04 -10.00 12.97
CA PRO A 173 7.96 -10.36 14.03
C PRO A 173 8.26 -11.87 13.96
N LEU A 174 9.51 -12.24 14.20
CA LEU A 174 9.91 -13.63 14.36
C LEU A 174 10.40 -13.83 15.79
N GLU A 175 9.69 -14.67 16.53
CA GLU A 175 9.97 -14.96 17.93
C GLU A 175 10.22 -16.46 18.10
N LEU A 176 11.35 -16.80 18.72
CA LEU A 176 11.59 -18.17 19.13
C LEU A 176 10.72 -18.42 20.37
N ASP A 177 9.80 -19.37 20.29
CA ASP A 177 9.03 -19.79 21.45
C ASP A 177 10.02 -20.29 22.50
N ARG A 178 9.95 -19.71 23.71
CA ARG A 178 10.77 -20.17 24.82
C ARG A 178 10.19 -21.51 25.27
N VAL A 179 10.87 -22.60 24.90
CA VAL A 179 10.74 -23.88 25.61
C VAL A 179 11.40 -23.75 26.98
#